data_AF-Q57YQ7-F1
#
_entry.id   AF-Q57YQ7-F1
#
_cell.length_a   1.000
_cell.length_b   1.000
_cell.length_c   1.000
_cell.angle_alpha   90.00
_cell.angle_beta   90.00
_cell.angle_gamma   90.00
#
_symmetry.space_group_name_H-M   'P 1'
#
loop_
_entity.id
_entity.type
_entity.pdbx_description
1 polymer ?
#
loop_
_entity_poly.entity_id
_entity_poly.type
_entity_poly.pdbx_seq_one_letter_code
_entity_poly.pdbx_strand_id
1 'polypeptide(L)'
;MNTPSVQCTRDEFDEMAATLVRSNGLWRLHRKKDSFERSVVWLEAVHIMERMGSVGNVERLLVTFFVSYSECYSQPQLHLAPEHPLDAERLSTYVAGACFHPRESCGCYEAPLVTLGFCEELEMTLWGLHPCDTAQLALMASENGVRGNCLELFLLSVAPFVSMTEDLLPTHATGMANHSGCPCDSG
;
A
#
# COMPACT_ATOMS: atom_id res chain seq x y z
N MET A 1 -14.49 5.75 22.69
CA MET A 1 -14.45 4.99 21.41
C MET A 1 -13.02 4.55 21.22
N ASN A 2 -12.75 3.26 21.00
CA ASN A 2 -11.39 2.78 20.77
C ASN A 2 -10.98 3.18 19.36
N THR A 3 -10.08 4.16 19.24
CA THR A 3 -9.40 4.46 17.98
C THR A 3 -8.66 3.19 17.53
N PRO A 4 -8.86 2.69 16.31
CA PRO A 4 -8.09 1.55 15.85
C PRO A 4 -6.60 1.90 15.89
N SER A 5 -5.80 0.96 16.39
CA SER A 5 -4.34 1.15 16.45
C SER A 5 -3.79 1.15 15.02
N VAL A 6 -3.00 2.16 14.69
CA VAL A 6 -2.19 2.20 13.45
C VAL A 6 -0.93 1.35 13.57
N GLN A 7 -0.65 0.86 14.78
CA GLN A 7 0.44 -0.06 15.06
C GLN A 7 -0.09 -1.47 15.37
N CYS A 8 0.72 -2.47 15.09
CA CYS A 8 0.48 -3.86 15.41
C CYS A 8 1.80 -4.56 15.77
N THR A 9 1.69 -5.69 16.42
CA THR A 9 2.78 -6.66 16.58
C THR A 9 2.94 -7.50 15.32
N ARG A 10 4.07 -8.21 15.21
CA ARG A 10 4.29 -9.17 14.12
C ARG A 10 3.22 -10.26 14.06
N ASP A 11 2.85 -10.81 15.22
CA ASP A 11 1.83 -11.86 15.29
C ASP A 11 0.47 -11.35 14.82
N GLU A 12 0.07 -10.14 15.22
CA GLU A 12 -1.14 -9.49 14.71
C GLU A 12 -1.06 -9.25 13.19
N PHE A 13 0.08 -8.81 12.68
CA PHE A 13 0.29 -8.66 11.23
C PHE A 13 0.10 -9.99 10.50
N ASP A 14 0.71 -11.07 10.97
CA ASP A 14 0.62 -12.40 10.37
C ASP A 14 -0.84 -12.91 10.33
N GLU A 15 -1.60 -12.69 11.42
CA GLU A 15 -3.03 -13.05 11.50
C GLU A 15 -3.89 -12.23 10.54
N MET A 16 -3.66 -10.91 10.47
CA MET A 16 -4.37 -10.01 9.53
C MET A 16 -4.04 -10.36 8.08
N ALA A 17 -2.77 -10.63 7.76
CA ALA A 17 -2.31 -11.01 6.43
C ALA A 17 -2.95 -12.33 5.97
N ALA A 18 -2.98 -13.34 6.85
CA ALA A 18 -3.66 -14.60 6.56
C ALA A 18 -5.16 -14.40 6.33
N THR A 19 -5.78 -13.47 7.07
CA THR A 19 -7.21 -13.13 6.90
C THR A 19 -7.49 -12.44 5.58
N LEU A 20 -6.65 -11.47 5.18
CA LEU A 20 -6.76 -10.78 3.90
C LEU A 20 -6.67 -11.73 2.70
N VAL A 21 -5.72 -12.69 2.73
CA VAL A 21 -5.57 -13.68 1.66
C VAL A 21 -6.83 -14.53 1.50
N ARG A 22 -7.50 -14.90 2.60
CA ARG A 22 -8.75 -15.67 2.56
C ARG A 22 -9.94 -14.87 2.04
N SER A 23 -10.01 -13.57 2.32
CA SER A 23 -11.15 -12.74 1.96
C SER A 23 -11.04 -12.11 0.57
N ASN A 24 -9.85 -11.67 0.16
CA ASN A 24 -9.62 -10.95 -1.09
C ASN A 24 -9.24 -11.88 -2.25
N GLY A 25 -8.43 -12.91 -1.99
CA GLY A 25 -8.04 -13.93 -2.99
C GLY A 25 -7.02 -13.51 -4.05
N LEU A 26 -6.74 -12.20 -4.23
CA LEU A 26 -5.67 -11.73 -5.13
C LEU A 26 -4.31 -11.61 -4.43
N TRP A 27 -4.32 -11.40 -3.12
CA TRP A 27 -3.12 -11.44 -2.29
C TRP A 27 -2.66 -12.88 -2.04
N ARG A 28 -1.35 -13.10 -2.13
CA ARG A 28 -0.68 -14.35 -1.77
C ARG A 28 0.11 -14.15 -0.50
N LEU A 29 0.03 -15.13 0.41
CA LEU A 29 0.84 -15.13 1.62
C LEU A 29 2.13 -15.91 1.35
N HIS A 30 3.26 -15.26 1.53
CA HIS A 30 4.57 -15.85 1.41
C HIS A 30 5.22 -15.96 2.79
N ARG A 31 6.07 -16.97 2.94
CA ARG A 31 6.83 -17.20 4.17
C ARG A 31 8.24 -17.69 3.82
N LYS A 32 9.23 -17.14 4.50
CA LYS A 32 10.61 -17.63 4.48
C LYS A 32 11.20 -17.60 5.89
N LYS A 33 12.37 -18.21 6.03
CA LYS A 33 13.23 -17.97 7.19
C LYS A 33 14.35 -17.03 6.78
N ASP A 34 14.64 -16.04 7.61
CA ASP A 34 15.81 -15.18 7.41
C ASP A 34 17.10 -15.86 7.88
N SER A 35 18.23 -15.15 7.72
CA SER A 35 19.56 -15.62 8.16
C SER A 35 19.69 -15.89 9.67
N PHE A 36 18.71 -15.44 10.48
CA PHE A 36 18.64 -15.66 11.92
C PHE A 36 17.55 -16.69 12.30
N GLU A 37 17.07 -17.47 11.34
CA GLU A 37 16.01 -18.48 11.50
C GLU A 37 14.64 -17.90 11.93
N ARG A 38 14.46 -16.58 11.84
CA ARG A 38 13.18 -15.93 12.14
C ARG A 38 12.22 -16.15 10.98
N SER A 39 10.98 -16.47 11.29
CA SER A 39 9.91 -16.61 10.29
C SER A 39 9.51 -15.21 9.81
N VAL A 40 9.73 -14.95 8.52
CA VAL A 40 9.32 -13.73 7.84
C VAL A 40 8.11 -14.05 6.97
N VAL A 41 7.05 -13.26 7.12
CA VAL A 41 5.80 -13.37 6.36
C VAL A 41 5.56 -12.05 5.65
N TRP A 42 5.12 -12.13 4.39
CA TRP A 42 4.71 -10.98 3.62
C TRP A 42 3.59 -11.35 2.65
N LEU A 43 2.91 -10.32 2.16
CA LEU A 43 1.88 -10.44 1.14
C LEU A 43 2.45 -10.01 -0.21
N GLU A 44 2.08 -10.73 -1.27
CA GLU A 44 2.36 -10.36 -2.65
C GLU A 44 1.06 -10.23 -3.45
N ALA A 45 0.94 -9.18 -4.25
CA ALA A 45 -0.10 -9.04 -5.25
C ALA A 45 0.50 -8.50 -6.54
N VAL A 46 -0.01 -8.95 -7.68
CA VAL A 46 0.44 -8.51 -9.00
C VAL A 46 -0.65 -7.67 -9.64
N HIS A 47 -0.27 -6.53 -10.19
CA HIS A 47 -1.18 -5.55 -10.80
C HIS A 47 -0.62 -5.03 -12.13
N ILE A 48 -1.49 -4.65 -13.05
CA ILE A 48 -1.11 -4.00 -14.31
C ILE A 48 -1.49 -2.53 -14.22
N MET A 49 -0.48 -1.66 -14.10
CA MET A 49 -0.67 -0.22 -14.20
C MET A 49 -0.75 0.19 -15.67
N GLU A 50 -1.66 1.10 -16.00
CA GLU A 50 -1.83 1.64 -17.35
C GLU A 50 -1.56 3.14 -17.37
N ARG A 51 -0.93 3.61 -18.44
CA ARG A 51 -0.79 5.04 -18.73
C ARG A 51 -1.02 5.34 -20.20
N MET A 52 -1.34 6.59 -20.51
CA MET A 52 -1.40 7.03 -21.90
C MET A 52 0.00 7.27 -22.46
N GLY A 53 0.39 6.49 -23.47
CA GLY A 53 1.64 6.66 -24.20
C GLY A 53 1.61 7.86 -25.16
N SER A 54 2.79 8.24 -25.66
CA SER A 54 2.99 9.41 -26.52
C SER A 54 2.28 9.34 -27.87
N VAL A 55 1.96 8.14 -28.36
CA VAL A 55 1.33 7.91 -29.67
C VAL A 55 -0.16 7.54 -29.51
N GLY A 56 -0.76 7.86 -28.36
CA GLY A 56 -2.14 7.47 -28.04
C GLY A 56 -2.31 5.96 -27.84
N ASN A 57 -1.21 5.22 -27.67
CA ASN A 57 -1.20 3.82 -27.29
C ASN A 57 -1.22 3.68 -25.76
N VAL A 58 -2.00 2.74 -25.21
CA VAL A 58 -1.95 2.43 -23.78
C VAL A 58 -0.65 1.68 -23.50
N GLU A 59 0.18 2.23 -22.61
CA GLU A 59 1.34 1.55 -22.09
C GLU A 59 0.97 0.84 -20.79
N ARG A 60 1.46 -0.40 -20.64
CA ARG A 60 1.18 -1.27 -19.50
C ARG A 60 2.48 -1.57 -18.77
N LEU A 61 2.41 -1.59 -17.46
CA LEU A 61 3.50 -1.96 -16.58
C LEU A 61 2.98 -2.98 -15.58
N LEU A 62 3.53 -4.20 -15.62
CA LEU A 62 3.28 -5.17 -14.57
C LEU A 62 4.07 -4.77 -13.31
N VAL A 63 3.37 -4.62 -12.20
CA VAL A 63 3.93 -4.25 -10.90
C VAL A 63 3.57 -5.31 -9.87
N THR A 64 4.54 -5.72 -9.07
CA THR A 64 4.31 -6.56 -7.89
C THR A 64 4.33 -5.68 -6.65
N PHE A 65 3.24 -5.67 -5.90
CA PHE A 65 3.14 -5.08 -4.57
C PHE A 65 3.58 -6.09 -3.52
N PHE A 66 4.38 -5.63 -2.56
CA PHE A 66 4.79 -6.39 -1.39
C PHE A 66 4.33 -5.66 -0.14
N VAL A 67 3.61 -6.35 0.75
CA VAL A 67 3.30 -5.82 2.08
C VAL A 67 3.98 -6.66 3.13
N SER A 68 4.92 -6.05 3.84
CA SER A 68 5.69 -6.68 4.92
C SER A 68 5.44 -5.97 6.24
N TYR A 69 5.74 -6.62 7.35
CA TYR A 69 5.77 -5.97 8.66
C TYR A 69 7.11 -5.29 8.88
N SER A 70 7.10 -4.10 9.47
CA SER A 70 8.32 -3.42 9.89
C SER A 70 8.43 -3.34 11.40
N GLU A 71 9.45 -4.00 11.94
CA GLU A 71 9.77 -4.00 13.37
C GLU A 71 10.04 -2.58 13.92
N CYS A 72 10.76 -1.75 13.16
CA CYS A 72 11.15 -0.40 13.61
C CYS A 72 9.97 0.56 13.83
N TYR A 73 8.86 0.33 13.13
CA TYR A 73 7.70 1.21 13.12
C TYR A 73 6.45 0.53 13.70
N SER A 74 6.52 -0.79 13.95
CA SER A 74 5.41 -1.63 14.40
C SER A 74 4.17 -1.51 13.52
N GLN A 75 4.35 -1.52 12.20
CA GLN A 75 3.26 -1.32 11.23
C GLN A 75 3.55 -2.05 9.91
N PRO A 76 2.53 -2.26 9.05
CA PRO A 76 2.72 -2.68 7.67
C PRO A 76 3.53 -1.65 6.87
N GLN A 77 4.29 -2.13 5.88
CA GLN A 77 4.98 -1.33 4.88
C GLN A 77 4.65 -1.84 3.48
N LEU A 78 4.53 -0.92 2.53
CA LEU A 78 4.23 -1.23 1.14
C LEU A 78 5.45 -0.94 0.29
N HIS A 79 5.84 -1.94 -0.49
CA HIS A 79 6.83 -1.84 -1.52
C HIS A 79 6.23 -2.23 -2.87
N LEU A 80 6.86 -1.77 -3.95
CA LEU A 80 6.49 -2.07 -5.32
C LEU A 80 7.73 -2.39 -6.15
N ALA A 81 7.62 -3.41 -7.00
CA ALA A 81 8.62 -3.80 -7.99
C ALA A 81 8.00 -3.83 -9.39
N PRO A 82 8.41 -2.93 -10.30
CA PRO A 82 8.06 -3.06 -11.71
C PRO A 82 8.74 -4.30 -12.33
N GLU A 83 8.12 -4.93 -13.32
CA GLU A 83 8.64 -6.13 -14.01
C GLU A 83 10.01 -5.93 -14.68
N HIS A 84 10.35 -4.67 -14.99
CA HIS A 84 11.66 -4.26 -15.46
C HIS A 84 12.12 -3.03 -14.68
N PRO A 85 13.44 -2.84 -14.48
CA PRO A 85 13.95 -1.66 -13.79
C PRO A 85 13.48 -0.36 -14.44
N LEU A 86 12.93 0.54 -13.62
CA LEU A 86 12.54 1.88 -14.00
C LEU A 86 13.20 2.87 -13.04
N ASP A 87 13.55 4.06 -13.54
CA ASP A 87 13.94 5.18 -12.69
C ASP A 87 12.71 5.87 -12.06
N ALA A 88 12.96 6.76 -11.09
CA ALA A 88 11.93 7.50 -10.37
C ALA A 88 11.04 8.32 -11.32
N GLU A 89 11.64 8.97 -12.32
CA GLU A 89 10.91 9.82 -13.27
C GLU A 89 9.90 8.98 -14.05
N ARG A 90 10.34 7.88 -14.67
CA ARG A 90 9.47 7.04 -15.47
C ARG A 90 8.40 6.34 -14.63
N LEU A 91 8.74 5.88 -13.43
CA LEU A 91 7.79 5.22 -12.54
C LEU A 91 6.71 6.19 -12.03
N SER A 92 7.07 7.45 -11.75
CA SER A 92 6.08 8.47 -11.35
C SER A 92 5.02 8.73 -12.41
N THR A 93 5.29 8.46 -13.70
CA THR A 93 4.28 8.58 -14.75
C THR A 93 3.18 7.52 -14.70
N TYR A 94 3.39 6.42 -13.96
CA TYR A 94 2.37 5.37 -13.71
C TYR A 94 1.65 5.59 -12.37
N VAL A 95 2.24 6.36 -11.46
CA VAL A 95 1.77 6.54 -10.08
C VAL A 95 1.67 8.03 -9.79
N ALA A 96 0.50 8.61 -10.04
CA ALA A 96 0.28 10.05 -9.96
C ALA A 96 0.13 10.59 -8.53
N GLY A 97 -0.12 9.71 -7.55
CA GLY A 97 -0.41 10.11 -6.18
C GLY A 97 0.81 10.13 -5.25
N ALA A 98 2.02 9.84 -5.72
CA ALA A 98 3.20 9.79 -4.85
C ALA A 98 4.38 10.57 -5.43
N CYS A 99 5.25 11.06 -4.55
CA CYS A 99 6.47 11.75 -4.92
C CYS A 99 7.62 10.73 -5.02
N PHE A 100 8.12 10.46 -6.23
CA PHE A 100 9.22 9.53 -6.43
C PHE A 100 10.57 10.25 -6.39
N HIS A 101 11.46 9.79 -5.53
CA HIS A 101 12.85 10.26 -5.47
C HIS A 101 13.83 9.09 -5.43
N PRO A 102 14.99 9.18 -6.09
CA PRO A 102 15.98 8.10 -6.07
C PRO A 102 16.61 7.88 -4.70
N ARG A 103 16.55 8.87 -3.80
CA ARG A 103 17.03 8.83 -2.43
C ARG A 103 16.11 9.69 -1.56
N GLU A 104 16.09 9.41 -0.27
CA GLU A 104 15.50 10.32 0.71
C GLU A 104 16.19 11.68 0.60
N SER A 105 15.42 12.72 0.34
CA SER A 105 15.88 14.10 0.46
C SER A 105 15.07 14.80 1.54
N CYS A 106 15.72 15.65 2.32
CA CYS A 106 15.05 16.47 3.33
C CYS A 106 14.19 17.52 2.61
N GLY A 107 12.91 17.25 2.43
CA GLY A 107 11.94 18.16 1.83
C GLY A 107 10.56 17.96 2.45
N CYS A 108 9.76 19.02 2.46
CA CYS A 108 8.33 18.89 2.68
C CYS A 108 7.69 18.47 1.35
N TYR A 109 7.02 17.32 1.33
CA TYR A 109 6.33 16.80 0.16
C TYR A 109 4.82 16.99 0.32
N GLU A 110 4.14 17.26 -0.80
CA GLU A 110 2.67 17.38 -0.83
C GLU A 110 1.96 16.02 -0.91
N ALA A 111 2.73 14.97 -1.19
CA ALA A 111 2.26 13.61 -1.32
C ALA A 111 3.27 12.63 -0.69
N PRO A 112 2.86 11.37 -0.42
CA PRO A 112 3.74 10.37 0.17
C PRO A 112 5.00 10.15 -0.66
N LEU A 113 6.14 10.07 0.02
CA LEU A 113 7.44 9.85 -0.58
C LEU A 113 7.63 8.37 -0.91
N VAL A 114 8.04 8.09 -2.15
CA VAL A 114 8.47 6.76 -2.60
C VAL A 114 9.94 6.82 -2.97
N THR A 115 10.76 5.98 -2.33
CA THR A 115 12.20 5.91 -2.57
C THR A 115 12.65 4.50 -2.88
N LEU A 116 13.74 4.38 -3.64
CA LEU A 116 14.39 3.11 -3.88
C LEU A 116 15.27 2.76 -2.68
N GLY A 117 14.96 1.66 -2.00
CA GLY A 117 15.65 1.23 -0.78
C GLY A 117 15.79 -0.28 -0.71
N PHE A 118 16.60 -0.77 0.23
CA PHE A 118 16.71 -2.19 0.52
C PHE A 118 15.74 -2.57 1.65
N CYS A 119 14.81 -3.48 1.36
CA CYS A 119 13.90 -4.03 2.36
C CYS A 119 14.55 -5.25 3.03
N GLU A 120 14.88 -5.14 4.32
CA GLU A 120 15.57 -6.21 5.06
C GLU A 120 14.75 -7.49 5.17
N GLU A 121 13.44 -7.39 5.43
CA GLU A 121 12.54 -8.55 5.52
C GLU A 121 12.51 -9.33 4.20
N LEU A 122 12.49 -8.61 3.07
CA LEU A 122 12.37 -9.22 1.74
C LEU A 122 13.74 -9.56 1.13
N GLU A 123 14.83 -8.99 1.65
CA GLU A 123 16.20 -9.10 1.13
C GLU A 123 16.32 -8.63 -0.33
N MET A 124 15.58 -7.57 -0.69
CA MET A 124 15.48 -7.05 -2.05
C MET A 124 15.51 -5.53 -2.09
N THR A 125 16.03 -4.97 -3.18
CA THR A 125 15.92 -3.54 -3.48
C THR A 125 14.58 -3.25 -4.15
N LEU A 126 13.77 -2.40 -3.54
CA LEU A 126 12.39 -2.13 -3.93
C LEU A 126 12.08 -0.64 -3.81
N TRP A 127 11.08 -0.18 -4.56
CA TRP A 127 10.49 1.14 -4.33
C TRP A 127 9.54 1.03 -3.13
N GLY A 128 9.81 1.76 -2.05
CA GLY A 128 9.03 1.70 -0.82
C GLY A 128 8.37 3.03 -0.50
N LEU A 129 7.11 3.00 -0.03
CA LEU A 129 6.51 4.16 0.62
C LEU A 129 7.24 4.44 1.93
N HIS A 130 7.55 5.71 2.18
CA HIS A 130 8.25 6.09 3.39
C HIS A 130 7.38 5.83 4.64
N PRO A 131 7.90 5.13 5.67
CA PRO A 131 7.07 4.67 6.79
C PRO A 131 6.42 5.79 7.62
N CYS A 132 7.03 6.98 7.67
CA CYS A 132 6.44 8.12 8.38
C CYS A 132 5.15 8.61 7.67
N ASP A 133 5.13 8.58 6.34
CA ASP A 133 3.97 9.03 5.57
C ASP A 133 2.82 8.04 5.73
N THR A 134 3.12 6.73 5.68
CA THR A 134 2.08 5.70 5.85
C THR A 134 1.44 5.73 7.22
N ALA A 135 2.21 6.00 8.29
CA ALA A 135 1.69 6.15 9.64
C ALA A 135 0.71 7.34 9.73
N GLN A 136 1.09 8.48 9.15
CA GLN A 136 0.24 9.68 9.12
C GLN A 136 -1.03 9.46 8.29
N LEU A 137 -0.93 8.81 7.13
CA LEU A 137 -2.09 8.46 6.30
C LEU A 137 -3.06 7.50 7.01
N ALA A 138 -2.55 6.50 7.73
CA ALA A 138 -3.36 5.57 8.51
C ALA A 138 -4.09 6.28 9.66
N LEU A 139 -3.41 7.20 10.35
CA LEU A 139 -4.00 8.01 11.41
C LEU A 139 -5.14 8.90 10.87
N MET A 140 -4.88 9.63 9.78
CA MET A 140 -5.88 10.49 9.15
C MET A 140 -7.10 9.70 8.65
N ALA A 141 -6.90 8.52 8.06
CA ALA A 141 -8.00 7.67 7.64
C ALA A 141 -8.86 7.21 8.83
N SER A 142 -8.22 6.81 9.94
CA SER A 142 -8.91 6.45 11.18
C SER A 142 -9.71 7.63 11.75
N GLU A 143 -9.15 8.84 11.76
CA GLU A 143 -9.84 10.06 12.18
C GLU A 143 -11.03 10.41 11.28
N ASN A 144 -10.90 10.17 9.97
CA ASN A 144 -11.97 10.31 8.99
C ASN A 144 -13.01 9.17 9.02
N GLY A 145 -12.89 8.25 9.99
CA GLY A 145 -13.89 7.22 10.25
C GLY A 145 -13.72 5.94 9.42
N VAL A 146 -12.63 5.80 8.66
CA VAL A 146 -12.29 4.51 8.04
C VAL A 146 -12.13 3.47 9.15
N ARG A 147 -12.73 2.30 8.96
CA ARG A 147 -12.72 1.19 9.91
C ARG A 147 -12.02 -0.02 9.29
N GLY A 148 -11.46 -0.84 10.16
CA GLY A 148 -10.74 -2.04 9.79
C GLY A 148 -9.70 -2.36 10.86
N ASN A 149 -9.04 -3.49 10.68
CA ASN A 149 -7.81 -3.78 11.40
C ASN A 149 -6.64 -2.92 10.86
N CYS A 150 -5.47 -2.97 11.52
CA CYS A 150 -4.32 -2.15 11.16
C CYS A 150 -3.88 -2.34 9.69
N LEU A 151 -3.89 -3.58 9.17
CA LEU A 151 -3.53 -3.87 7.78
C LEU A 151 -4.57 -3.33 6.78
N GLU A 152 -5.86 -3.46 7.09
CA GLU A 152 -6.94 -2.95 6.25
C GLU A 152 -6.87 -1.42 6.17
N LEU A 153 -6.76 -0.75 7.33
CA LEU A 153 -6.59 0.70 7.41
C LEU A 153 -5.37 1.15 6.61
N PHE A 154 -4.24 0.48 6.78
CA PHE A 154 -3.03 0.76 6.02
C PHE A 154 -3.26 0.69 4.51
N LEU A 155 -3.81 -0.41 3.99
CA LEU A 155 -4.05 -0.58 2.55
C LEU A 155 -4.99 0.48 1.98
N LEU A 156 -6.09 0.76 2.68
CA LEU A 156 -7.06 1.78 2.27
C LEU A 156 -6.46 3.18 2.28
N SER A 157 -5.58 3.46 3.22
CA SER A 157 -4.88 4.73 3.34
C SER A 157 -3.87 4.95 2.23
N VAL A 158 -3.14 3.92 1.80
CA VAL A 158 -2.04 4.08 0.83
C VAL A 158 -2.48 3.89 -0.62
N ALA A 159 -3.54 3.10 -0.88
CA ALA A 159 -3.95 2.71 -2.22
C ALA A 159 -4.17 3.86 -3.22
N PRO A 160 -4.81 4.99 -2.84
CA PRO A 160 -4.98 6.13 -3.75
C PRO A 160 -3.67 6.71 -4.27
N PHE A 161 -2.58 6.54 -3.52
CA PHE A 161 -1.28 7.13 -3.82
C PHE A 161 -0.39 6.25 -4.69
N VAL A 162 -0.69 4.95 -4.79
CA VAL A 162 0.14 3.96 -5.50
C VAL A 162 -0.57 3.31 -6.70
N SER A 163 -1.68 3.90 -7.16
CA SER A 163 -2.51 3.36 -8.25
C SER A 163 -2.96 1.92 -7.99
N MET A 164 -3.21 1.56 -6.72
CA MET A 164 -3.74 0.24 -6.37
C MET A 164 -5.24 0.20 -6.63
N THR A 165 -5.70 -0.80 -7.38
CA THR A 165 -7.11 -0.95 -7.76
C THR A 165 -7.98 -1.53 -6.63
N GLU A 166 -9.29 -1.27 -6.72
CA GLU A 166 -10.27 -1.67 -5.69
C GLU A 166 -10.34 -3.19 -5.45
N ASP A 167 -10.00 -3.99 -6.45
CA ASP A 167 -9.94 -5.46 -6.34
C ASP A 167 -8.84 -5.93 -5.39
N LEU A 168 -7.77 -5.15 -5.19
CA LEU A 168 -6.71 -5.43 -4.21
C LEU A 168 -7.05 -4.91 -2.81
N LEU A 169 -8.13 -4.16 -2.64
CA LEU A 169 -8.51 -3.60 -1.36
C LEU A 169 -9.33 -4.60 -0.51
N PRO A 170 -9.34 -4.44 0.82
CA PRO A 170 -10.22 -5.22 1.70
C PRO A 170 -11.69 -4.97 1.38
N THR A 171 -12.47 -6.03 1.18
CA THR A 171 -13.89 -5.96 0.77
C THR A 171 -14.81 -5.32 1.81
N HIS A 172 -14.43 -5.35 3.09
CA HIS A 172 -15.27 -4.83 4.19
C HIS A 172 -15.18 -3.31 4.39
N ALA A 173 -14.34 -2.62 3.64
CA ALA A 173 -14.06 -1.21 3.85
C ALA A 173 -14.76 -0.23 2.89
N THR A 174 -15.27 -0.71 1.75
CA THR A 174 -15.98 0.12 0.76
C THR A 174 -17.43 0.48 1.16
N GLY A 175 -17.79 0.31 2.44
CA GLY A 175 -19.12 0.59 2.98
C GLY A 175 -19.49 2.08 3.16
N MET A 176 -18.63 3.05 2.84
CA MET A 176 -18.94 4.47 3.02
C MET A 176 -18.52 5.36 1.83
N ALA A 177 -19.23 5.22 0.71
CA ALA A 177 -19.38 6.30 -0.25
C ALA A 177 -20.71 6.18 -1.03
N ASN A 178 -21.83 6.01 -0.32
CA ASN A 178 -23.18 6.19 -0.89
C ASN A 178 -24.09 6.88 0.13
N HIS A 179 -23.69 8.08 0.55
CA HIS A 179 -24.60 9.06 1.16
C HIS A 179 -24.55 10.37 0.37
N SER A 180 -24.99 10.30 -0.89
CA SER A 180 -25.59 11.44 -1.57
C SER A 180 -27.01 11.07 -1.98
N GLY A 181 -27.85 10.78 -0.98
CA GLY A 181 -29.28 11.00 -1.14
C GLY A 181 -29.48 12.51 -1.14
N CYS A 182 -29.61 13.12 -2.32
CA CYS A 182 -30.16 14.47 -2.43
C CYS A 182 -31.69 14.37 -2.32
N PRO A 183 -32.33 14.88 -1.26
CA PRO A 183 -33.78 14.96 -1.17
C PRO A 183 -34.20 16.30 -1.79
N CYS A 184 -34.20 16.36 -3.12
CA CYS A 184 -34.80 17.46 -3.88
C CYS A 184 -35.26 16.98 -5.25
N ASP A 185 -36.10 15.95 -5.26
CA ASP A 185 -37.00 15.63 -6.38
C ASP A 185 -38.33 15.13 -5.80
N SER A 186 -39.11 16.06 -5.25
CA SER A 186 -40.51 15.84 -4.88
C SER A 186 -41.22 17.19 -4.81
N GLY A 187 -41.89 17.57 -5.90
CA GLY A 187 -42.91 18.62 -5.93
C GLY A 187 -42.48 19.90 -6.63
#